data_AF-A0A4W5N1Z1-F1
#
_entry.id   AF-A0A4W5N1Z1-F1
#
_cell.length_a   1.000
_cell.length_b   1.000
_cell.length_c   1.000
_cell.angle_alpha   90.00
_cell.angle_beta   90.00
_cell.angle_gamma   90.00
#
_symmetry.space_group_name_H-M   'P 1'
#
loop_
_entity.id
_entity.type
_entity.pdbx_description
1 polymer ?
#
loop_
_entity_poly.entity_id
_entity_poly.type
_entity_poly.pdbx_seq_one_letter_code
_entity_poly.pdbx_strand_id
1 'polypeptide(L)'
;MSPKGIAVDKNGLMYFVDATMIRKVDQNGIISTLLGANDLTAIRPLSCDASMDVSQVRLEWPTDLAVNPMDNSLYVLENNVILRITENH
;
A
#
# COMPACT_ATOMS: atom_id res chain seq x y z
N MET A 1 15.96 9.04 0.35
CA MET A 1 15.20 8.28 -0.65
C MET A 1 14.09 9.18 -1.16
N SER A 2 13.76 9.15 -2.46
CA SER A 2 12.66 9.92 -3.05
C SER A 2 11.36 9.11 -3.00
N PRO A 3 10.18 9.77 -2.94
CA PRO A 3 8.93 9.08 -3.19
C PRO A 3 8.98 8.39 -4.56
N LYS A 4 8.43 7.17 -4.64
CA LYS A 4 8.37 6.40 -5.89
C LYS A 4 6.97 6.49 -6.50
N GLY A 5 6.38 5.36 -6.91
CA GLY A 5 5.06 5.31 -7.53
C GLY A 5 3.98 6.06 -6.75
N ILE A 6 3.06 6.63 -7.51
CA ILE A 6 1.92 7.42 -7.03
C ILE A 6 0.68 6.96 -7.78
N ALA A 7 -0.44 6.86 -7.08
CA ALA A 7 -1.74 6.58 -7.67
C ALA A 7 -2.83 7.40 -6.96
N VAL A 8 -3.88 7.76 -7.67
CA VAL A 8 -5.04 8.48 -7.11
C VAL A 8 -6.28 7.66 -7.38
N ASP A 9 -7.08 7.42 -6.35
CA ASP A 9 -8.28 6.62 -6.47
C ASP A 9 -9.51 7.43 -6.93
N LYS A 10 -10.63 6.72 -7.16
CA LYS A 10 -11.89 7.33 -7.62
C LYS A 10 -12.48 8.37 -6.65
N ASN A 11 -12.08 8.31 -5.38
CA ASN A 11 -12.52 9.20 -4.32
C ASN A 11 -11.55 10.37 -4.12
N GLY A 12 -10.49 10.47 -4.92
CA GLY A 12 -9.47 11.52 -4.81
C GLY A 12 -8.48 11.30 -3.65
N LEU A 13 -8.40 10.09 -3.08
CA LEU A 13 -7.37 9.73 -2.12
C LEU A 13 -6.09 9.41 -2.90
N MET A 14 -5.02 10.13 -2.61
CA MET A 14 -3.71 9.93 -3.22
C MET A 14 -2.91 8.93 -2.40
N TYR A 15 -2.31 7.94 -3.05
CA TYR A 15 -1.42 6.94 -2.45
C TYR A 15 -0.03 7.08 -3.06
N PHE A 16 1.01 6.91 -2.24
CA PHE A 16 2.39 6.95 -2.70
C PHE A 16 3.31 6.07 -1.86
N VAL A 17 4.41 5.64 -2.48
CA VAL A 17 5.46 4.87 -1.81
C VAL A 17 6.43 5.81 -1.11
N ASP A 18 6.59 5.64 0.20
CA ASP A 18 7.55 6.34 1.05
C ASP A 18 8.50 5.31 1.71
N ALA A 19 9.72 5.21 1.20
CA ALA A 19 10.68 4.15 1.55
C ALA A 19 10.10 2.73 1.40
N THR A 20 9.72 2.08 2.51
CA THR A 20 9.11 0.74 2.57
C THR A 20 7.66 0.79 3.04
N MET A 21 7.02 1.97 2.97
CA MET A 21 5.65 2.20 3.41
C MET A 21 4.78 2.68 2.25
N ILE A 22 3.47 2.49 2.39
CA ILE A 22 2.46 3.13 1.56
C ILE A 22 1.77 4.18 2.41
N ARG A 23 1.80 5.41 1.94
CA ARG A 23 1.18 6.55 2.59
C ARG A 23 0.07 7.09 1.72
N LYS A 24 -0.90 7.73 2.36
CA LYS A 24 -2.04 8.35 1.68
C LYS A 24 -2.26 9.77 2.12
N VAL A 25 -2.74 10.60 1.20
CA VAL A 25 -3.12 12.00 1.41
C VAL A 25 -4.56 12.17 0.98
N ASP A 26 -5.41 12.60 1.93
CA ASP A 26 -6.82 12.87 1.67
C ASP A 26 -7.02 14.22 0.95
N GLN A 27 -8.28 14.50 0.59
CA GLN A 27 -8.66 15.75 -0.10
C GLN A 27 -8.43 17.01 0.75
N ASN A 28 -8.30 16.87 2.07
CA ASN A 28 -7.97 17.97 2.98
C ASN A 28 -6.45 18.18 3.11
N GLY A 29 -5.64 17.36 2.43
CA GLY A 29 -4.19 17.38 2.52
C GLY A 29 -3.63 16.68 3.76
N ILE A 30 -4.45 15.92 4.50
CA ILE A 30 -4.02 15.19 5.69
C ILE A 30 -3.33 13.90 5.26
N ILE A 31 -2.09 13.73 5.73
CA ILE A 31 -1.29 12.55 5.47
C ILE A 31 -1.49 11.48 6.54
N SER A 32 -1.65 10.22 6.13
CA SER A 32 -1.68 9.05 7.01
C SER A 32 -0.92 7.87 6.40
N THR A 33 -0.65 6.84 7.19
CA THR A 33 0.02 5.62 6.75
C THR A 33 -1.02 4.54 6.51
N LEU A 34 -1.03 3.97 5.31
CA LEU A 34 -1.90 2.85 4.97
C LEU A 34 -1.24 1.52 5.34
N LEU A 35 0.02 1.36 4.95
CA LEU A 35 0.82 0.17 5.20
C LEU A 35 2.18 0.62 5.71
N GLY A 36 2.49 0.30 6.97
CA GLY A 36 3.73 0.71 7.62
C GLY A 36 4.18 -0.29 8.68
N ALA A 37 5.48 -0.62 8.67
CA ALA A 37 6.08 -1.62 9.54
C ALA A 37 6.59 -1.01 10.87
N ASN A 38 5.69 -0.40 11.64
CA ASN A 38 6.06 0.16 12.94
C ASN A 38 5.94 -0.86 14.08
N ASP A 39 5.04 -1.84 13.94
CA ASP A 39 4.85 -2.91 14.91
C ASP A 39 5.48 -4.21 14.41
N LEU A 40 6.73 -4.44 14.79
CA LEU A 40 7.46 -5.66 14.40
C LEU A 40 6.86 -6.94 15.00
N THR A 41 5.98 -6.84 15.99
CA THR A 41 5.37 -8.02 16.65
C THR A 41 4.17 -8.57 15.87
N ALA A 42 3.53 -7.74 15.03
CA ALA A 42 2.39 -8.12 14.21
C ALA A 42 2.77 -8.68 12.82
N ILE A 43 4.01 -8.45 12.37
CA ILE A 43 4.48 -8.78 11.02
C ILE A 43 4.55 -10.31 10.84
N ARG A 44 3.99 -10.78 9.73
CA ARG A 44 4.02 -12.19 9.32
C ARG A 44 4.55 -12.31 7.89
N PRO A 45 5.20 -13.43 7.54
CA PRO A 45 5.53 -13.71 6.14
C PRO A 45 4.28 -13.69 5.26
N LEU A 46 4.43 -13.24 4.02
CA LEU A 46 3.33 -13.24 3.05
C LEU A 46 2.77 -14.66 2.88
N SER A 47 1.47 -14.81 3.12
CA SER A 47 0.73 -16.04 2.84
C SER A 47 0.50 -16.16 1.33
N CYS A 48 0.63 -17.38 0.80
CA CYS A 48 0.40 -17.67 -0.61
C CYS A 48 -1.08 -18.00 -0.92
N ASP A 49 -1.86 -18.37 0.10
CA ASP A 49 -3.18 -18.97 0.00
C ASP A 49 -4.28 -18.14 0.67
N ALA A 50 -3.92 -17.23 1.58
CA ALA A 50 -4.85 -16.40 2.33
C ALA A 50 -4.55 -14.91 2.16
N SER A 51 -5.61 -14.10 2.20
CA SER A 51 -5.49 -12.64 2.35
C SER A 51 -5.04 -12.28 3.77
N MET A 52 -4.25 -11.21 3.89
CA MET A 52 -3.71 -10.72 5.16
C MET A 52 -4.16 -9.30 5.42
N ASP A 53 -4.27 -8.92 6.69
CA ASP A 53 -4.49 -7.53 7.08
C ASP A 53 -3.23 -6.70 6.81
N VAL A 54 -3.40 -5.42 6.47
CA VAL A 54 -2.29 -4.51 6.14
C VAL A 54 -1.28 -4.33 7.28
N SER A 55 -1.69 -4.52 8.54
CA SER A 55 -0.81 -4.47 9.71
C SER A 55 0.16 -5.65 9.80
N GLN A 56 -0.13 -6.76 9.12
CA GLN A 56 0.68 -7.97 9.14
C GLN A 56 1.73 -7.99 8.02
N VAL A 57 1.64 -7.06 7.06
CA VAL A 57 2.46 -7.05 5.85
C VAL A 57 3.63 -6.09 6.00
N ARG A 58 4.83 -6.54 5.63
CA ARG A 58 6.04 -5.72 5.53
C ARG A 58 6.53 -5.73 4.08
N LEU A 59 6.65 -4.54 3.49
CA LEU A 59 7.25 -4.36 2.16
C LEU A 59 8.77 -4.26 2.29
N GLU A 60 9.50 -4.77 1.31
CA GLU A 60 10.95 -4.69 1.27
C GLU A 60 11.45 -3.73 0.19
N TRP A 61 10.93 -3.88 -1.04
CA TRP A 61 11.28 -3.01 -2.16
C TRP A 61 10.06 -2.63 -3.00
N PRO A 62 9.12 -1.82 -2.46
CA PRO A 62 8.05 -1.27 -3.25
C PRO A 62 8.59 -0.25 -4.27
N THR A 63 7.98 -0.20 -5.45
CA THR A 63 8.43 0.70 -6.54
C THR A 63 7.29 1.46 -7.19
N ASP A 64 6.27 0.77 -7.68
CA ASP A 64 5.18 1.39 -8.43
C ASP A 64 3.80 1.09 -7.82
N LEU A 65 2.84 1.96 -8.10
CA LEU A 65 1.46 1.87 -7.62
C LEU A 65 0.47 2.09 -8.77
N ALA A 66 -0.64 1.35 -8.76
CA ALA A 66 -1.76 1.59 -9.66
C ALA A 66 -3.09 1.31 -8.95
N VAL A 67 -4.13 2.10 -9.23
CA VAL A 67 -5.49 1.81 -8.75
C VAL A 67 -6.28 1.12 -9.85
N ASN A 68 -6.99 0.05 -9.51
CA ASN A 68 -7.96 -0.55 -10.41
C ASN A 68 -9.25 0.30 -10.43
N PRO A 69 -9.64 0.87 -11.59
CA PRO A 69 -10.81 1.75 -11.67
C PRO A 69 -12.14 1.02 -11.49
N MET A 70 -12.18 -0.31 -11.59
CA MET A 70 -13.41 -1.10 -11.48
C MET A 70 -13.82 -1.38 -10.02
N ASP A 71 -12.84 -1.67 -9.15
CA ASP A 71 -13.07 -2.09 -7.76
C ASP A 71 -12.34 -1.23 -6.72
N ASN A 72 -11.63 -0.18 -7.15
CA ASN A 72 -10.85 0.74 -6.33
C ASN A 72 -9.69 0.12 -5.54
N SER A 73 -9.29 -1.12 -5.86
CA SER A 73 -8.14 -1.76 -5.21
C SER A 73 -6.81 -1.14 -5.65
N LEU A 74 -5.87 -1.02 -4.71
CA LEU A 74 -4.52 -0.53 -4.94
C LEU A 74 -3.57 -1.70 -5.22
N TYR A 75 -2.87 -1.65 -6.34
CA TYR A 75 -1.83 -2.60 -6.73
C TYR A 75 -0.46 -2.00 -6.44
N VAL A 76 0.44 -2.85 -5.93
CA VAL A 76 1.78 -2.47 -5.48
C VAL A 76 2.80 -3.40 -6.11
N LEU A 77 3.80 -2.86 -6.79
CA LEU A 77 4.96 -3.63 -7.23
C LEU A 77 5.99 -3.70 -6.09
N GLU A 78 6.09 -4.86 -5.45
CA GLU A 78 6.91 -5.17 -4.28
C GLU A 78 7.87 -6.31 -4.61
N ASN A 79 9.17 -6.05 -4.70
CA ASN A 79 10.21 -7.09 -4.85
C ASN A 79 9.91 -8.20 -5.89
N ASN A 80 9.48 -7.79 -7.11
CA ASN A 80 9.06 -8.67 -8.22
C ASN A 80 7.73 -9.42 -8.03
N VAL A 81 6.95 -9.03 -7.03
CA VAL A 81 5.58 -9.50 -6.76
C VAL A 81 4.62 -8.33 -6.89
N ILE A 82 3.43 -8.58 -7.46
CA ILE A 82 2.34 -7.60 -7.47
C ILE A 82 1.38 -7.96 -6.35
N LEU A 83 1.26 -7.09 -5.36
CA LEU A 83 0.29 -7.20 -4.28
C LEU A 83 -0.96 -6.38 -4.61
N ARG A 84 -2.13 -6.85 -4.15
CA ARG A 84 -3.40 -6.12 -4.25
C ARG A 84 -3.93 -5.80 -2.85
N ILE A 85 -4.26 -4.55 -2.60
CA ILE A 85 -4.88 -4.05 -1.37
C ILE A 85 -6.32 -3.64 -1.70
N THR A 86 -7.31 -4.24 -1.03
CA THR A 86 -8.74 -3.96 -1.24
C THR A 86 -9.21 -2.72 -0.49
N GLU A 87 -10.30 -2.08 -0.95
CA GLU A 87 -10.91 -0.88 -0.34
C GLU A 87 -11.41 -1.14 1.09
N ASN A 88 -11.84 -2.37 1.36
CA ASN A 88 -12.09 -2.86 2.72
C ASN A 88 -10.74 -3.38 3.26
N HIS A 89 -10.07 -2.57 4.07
CA HIS A 89 -9.00 -3.05 4.92
C HIS A 89 -9.61 -3.89 6.04
#